data_AF-A0A7X7FMS1-F1
#
_entry.id   AF-A0A7X7FMS1-F1
#
_cell.length_a   1.000
_cell.length_b   1.000
_cell.length_c   1.000
_cell.angle_alpha   90.00
_cell.angle_beta   90.00
_cell.angle_gamma   90.00
#
_symmetry.space_group_name_H-M   'P 1'
#
loop_
_entity.id
_entity.type
_entity.pdbx_description
1 polymer ?
#
loop_
_entity_poly.entity_id
_entity_poly.type
_entity_poly.pdbx_seq_one_letter_code
_entity_poly.pdbx_strand_id
1 'polypeptide(L)'
;MTRCVRTGLAVFLVALAAVSPAAMAARGTLTVPCVTGRSEARPFVGHPGWVEVFTKGYGVSTSARIDDHATFELPDPTKPVCLIASLDKFETPPIILGRWPTAPGDYDVPIPVEYACLPVGFPGEWDPKQKVEGRDLFQAFVPRCTQLYGVLFFGEARVADWGNEVHVMLHKGVPTDQPIPMKDQVSPDPGWEGKIDRVSTNQSREPWLRMGWRHGNMPVEPGQTYVLEVEGYRSHSGKHHETGAFIRPDKGDGYPDGHASVGEQKTEGDLCCLIFGNAHGQLVENHIRCEEWEVFIPRHRPTVDWGQTFVSHGQSLAGITCWAAVEGDAEVKCEIRVREEGPWGKMLKPAKVARGLESPARPLIRYLDTPAPLPGYESWYKLPARLFQAAYIPDEMPLTPGKTYYVELVPTRPVMMYADGDFYQEGYAYYEGLKMDRAIAGGTTKHSKRWTLAMSIVTYANKNGTPESR
;
A
#
# COMPACT_ATOMS: atom_id res chain seq x y z
N MET A 1 27.70 93.15 -5.54
CA MET A 1 28.43 92.01 -6.15
C MET A 1 29.00 91.17 -5.03
N THR A 2 28.36 90.05 -4.69
CA THR A 2 28.94 89.08 -3.75
C THR A 2 28.44 87.69 -4.15
N ARG A 3 29.38 86.83 -4.56
CA ARG A 3 29.13 85.49 -5.11
C ARG A 3 28.71 84.53 -3.99
N CYS A 4 27.65 83.79 -4.26
CA CYS A 4 27.10 82.75 -3.39
C CYS A 4 27.79 81.41 -3.70
N VAL A 5 28.35 80.76 -2.67
CA VAL A 5 28.95 79.42 -2.74
C VAL A 5 27.83 78.40 -2.49
N ARG A 6 27.61 77.48 -3.44
CA ARG A 6 26.72 76.31 -3.26
C ARG A 6 27.57 75.09 -2.91
N THR A 7 27.38 74.59 -1.70
CA THR A 7 27.89 73.30 -1.22
C THR A 7 26.97 72.18 -1.72
N GLY A 8 27.53 71.18 -2.43
CA GLY A 8 26.81 69.97 -2.82
C GLY A 8 26.84 68.92 -1.72
N LEU A 9 25.68 68.40 -1.33
CA LEU A 9 25.52 67.26 -0.44
C LEU A 9 25.10 66.05 -1.31
N ALA A 10 25.96 65.06 -1.44
CA ALA A 10 25.64 63.78 -2.07
C ALA A 10 25.02 62.85 -1.02
N VAL A 11 23.78 62.42 -1.22
CA VAL A 11 23.10 61.41 -0.42
C VAL A 11 23.31 60.05 -1.08
N PHE A 12 24.04 59.15 -0.41
CA PHE A 12 24.11 57.74 -0.77
C PHE A 12 22.89 57.01 -0.18
N LEU A 13 21.99 56.55 -1.06
CA LEU A 13 20.92 55.62 -0.71
C LEU A 13 21.49 54.19 -0.77
N VAL A 14 21.71 53.58 0.40
CA VAL A 14 21.96 52.14 0.50
C VAL A 14 20.63 51.42 0.43
N ALA A 15 20.37 50.72 -0.67
CA ALA A 15 19.24 49.81 -0.78
C ALA A 15 19.56 48.53 0.01
N LEU A 16 18.98 48.42 1.21
CA LEU A 16 18.89 47.15 1.94
C LEU A 16 17.91 46.25 1.18
N ALA A 17 18.45 45.32 0.40
CA ALA A 17 17.67 44.19 -0.12
C ALA A 17 17.22 43.34 1.07
N ALA A 18 15.94 43.41 1.42
CA ALA A 18 15.33 42.48 2.36
C ALA A 18 15.43 41.07 1.75
N VAL A 19 16.35 40.27 2.26
CA VAL A 19 16.36 38.83 2.00
C VAL A 19 15.12 38.29 2.70
N SER A 20 14.08 37.98 1.92
CA SER A 20 12.94 37.23 2.43
C SER A 20 13.47 35.96 3.11
N PRO A 21 13.08 35.65 4.36
CA PRO A 21 13.49 34.40 4.98
C PRO A 21 13.05 33.27 4.04
N ALA A 22 14.00 32.39 3.69
CA ALA A 22 13.69 31.20 2.90
C ALA A 22 12.49 30.51 3.55
N ALA A 23 11.44 30.24 2.78
CA ALA A 23 10.29 29.51 3.28
C ALA A 23 10.80 28.20 3.90
N MET A 24 10.67 28.05 5.21
CA MET A 24 11.13 26.85 5.90
C MET A 24 10.21 25.70 5.49
N ALA A 25 10.77 24.62 4.95
CA ALA A 25 10.02 23.47 4.50
C ALA A 25 9.60 22.56 5.67
N ALA A 26 8.55 21.76 5.46
CA ALA A 26 8.27 20.62 6.32
C ALA A 26 8.98 19.39 5.75
N ARG A 27 9.77 18.73 6.57
CA ARG A 27 10.51 17.51 6.24
C ARG A 27 9.88 16.34 6.95
N GLY A 28 9.65 15.27 6.22
CA GLY A 28 9.17 14.03 6.80
C GLY A 28 10.19 12.92 6.61
N THR A 29 10.26 12.04 7.59
CA THR A 29 10.99 10.77 7.50
C THR A 29 9.99 9.64 7.67
N LEU A 30 9.86 8.76 6.68
CA LEU A 30 9.10 7.53 6.85
C LEU A 30 9.87 6.63 7.81
N THR A 31 9.24 6.26 8.92
CA THR A 31 9.85 5.43 9.94
C THR A 31 9.08 4.12 10.11
N VAL A 32 9.81 3.03 10.34
CA VAL A 32 9.19 1.82 10.90
C VAL A 32 9.23 1.97 12.41
N PRO A 33 8.08 1.92 13.11
CA PRO A 33 8.11 1.79 14.55
C PRO A 33 8.84 0.48 14.84
N CYS A 34 9.97 0.52 15.54
CA CYS A 34 10.49 -0.70 16.14
C CYS A 34 9.52 -1.05 17.26
N VAL A 35 8.48 -1.81 16.92
CA VAL A 35 7.71 -2.50 17.94
C VAL A 35 8.72 -3.48 18.53
N THR A 36 9.22 -3.07 19.69
CA THR A 36 9.89 -3.85 20.74
C THR A 36 11.36 -4.28 20.54
N GLY A 37 12.14 -4.11 21.62
CA GLY A 37 13.58 -4.37 21.73
C GLY A 37 14.51 -3.17 21.50
N ARG A 38 14.05 -2.07 20.88
CA ARG A 38 14.77 -0.78 20.80
C ARG A 38 13.78 0.37 20.92
N SER A 39 14.15 1.42 21.66
CA SER A 39 13.26 2.54 22.01
C SER A 39 12.99 3.54 20.89
N GLU A 40 13.75 3.47 19.79
CA GLU A 40 13.73 4.48 18.73
C GLU A 40 13.18 3.90 17.43
N ALA A 41 12.22 4.62 16.83
CA ALA A 41 11.77 4.37 15.46
C ALA A 41 12.96 4.53 14.50
N ARG A 42 12.97 3.76 13.41
CA ARG A 42 14.05 3.84 12.41
C ARG A 42 13.54 4.30 11.06
N PRO A 43 14.31 5.13 10.34
CA PRO A 43 14.03 5.43 8.94
C PRO A 43 13.87 4.16 8.10
N PHE A 44 12.85 4.11 7.24
CA PHE A 44 12.56 2.98 6.35
C PHE A 44 13.34 3.09 5.03
N VAL A 45 14.66 3.10 5.17
CA VAL A 45 15.66 3.40 4.11
C VAL A 45 15.65 2.33 3.02
N GLY A 46 15.98 2.72 1.79
CA GLY A 46 16.05 1.85 0.61
C GLY A 46 14.72 1.69 -0.15
N HIS A 47 13.66 2.30 0.37
CA HIS A 47 12.31 2.29 -0.18
C HIS A 47 11.91 3.68 -0.68
N PRO A 48 12.42 4.12 -1.83
CA PRO A 48 12.01 5.39 -2.40
C PRO A 48 10.55 5.29 -2.86
N GLY A 49 9.90 6.43 -2.98
CA GLY A 49 8.45 6.48 -3.17
C GLY A 49 7.96 7.89 -3.46
N TRP A 50 6.67 8.10 -3.29
CA TRP A 50 6.06 9.41 -3.43
C TRP A 50 5.21 9.73 -2.24
N VAL A 51 5.30 10.98 -1.83
CA VAL A 51 4.31 11.62 -0.97
C VAL A 51 3.47 12.56 -1.81
N GLU A 52 2.15 12.54 -1.60
CA GLU A 52 1.22 13.54 -2.08
C GLU A 52 0.49 14.19 -0.92
N VAL A 53 0.23 15.48 -1.05
CA VAL A 53 -0.40 16.32 -0.04
C VAL A 53 -1.61 17.00 -0.63
N PHE A 54 -2.72 16.94 0.11
CA PHE A 54 -4.00 17.51 -0.28
C PHE A 54 -4.54 18.43 0.82
N THR A 55 -5.09 19.56 0.43
CA THR A 55 -5.87 20.43 1.33
C THR A 55 -7.33 19.97 1.36
N LYS A 56 -8.08 20.39 2.39
CA LYS A 56 -9.54 20.25 2.43
C LYS A 56 -10.21 20.90 1.21
N GLY A 57 -11.26 20.27 0.68
CA GLY A 57 -12.04 20.71 -0.47
C GLY A 57 -11.51 20.18 -1.79
N TYR A 58 -11.97 20.77 -2.90
CA TYR A 58 -11.41 20.50 -4.20
C TYR A 58 -9.97 20.99 -4.26
N GLY A 59 -9.05 20.16 -4.75
CA GLY A 59 -7.64 20.50 -4.80
C GLY A 59 -6.85 19.59 -5.73
N VAL A 60 -5.79 20.17 -6.27
CA VAL A 60 -4.73 19.44 -6.98
C VAL A 60 -3.64 19.13 -5.96
N SER A 61 -3.10 17.92 -6.00
CA SER A 61 -2.00 17.55 -5.11
C SER A 61 -0.74 18.38 -5.34
N THR A 62 0.03 18.56 -4.27
CA THR A 62 1.48 18.79 -4.36
C THR A 62 2.17 17.48 -3.98
N SER A 63 3.26 17.15 -4.65
CA SER A 63 4.00 15.92 -4.41
C SER A 63 5.46 16.19 -4.10
N ALA A 64 6.07 15.27 -3.37
CA ALA A 64 7.52 15.21 -3.20
C ALA A 64 7.99 13.77 -3.34
N ARG A 65 9.23 13.63 -3.78
CA ARG A 65 9.89 12.33 -3.86
C ARG A 65 10.32 11.92 -2.46
N ILE A 66 10.08 10.67 -2.11
CA ILE A 66 10.74 10.02 -0.97
C ILE A 66 12.05 9.45 -1.50
N ASP A 67 13.15 9.88 -0.93
CA ASP A 67 14.48 9.43 -1.32
C ASP A 67 14.86 8.07 -0.71
N ASP A 68 16.04 7.58 -1.06
CA ASP A 68 16.55 6.31 -0.52
C ASP A 68 16.84 6.38 0.99
N HIS A 69 16.88 7.57 1.59
CA HIS A 69 17.00 7.76 3.04
C HIS A 69 15.64 7.79 3.77
N ALA A 70 14.55 7.49 3.04
CA ALA A 70 13.18 7.55 3.52
C ALA A 70 12.71 8.97 3.87
N THR A 71 13.38 10.00 3.37
CA THR A 71 13.06 11.40 3.66
C THR A 71 12.38 12.07 2.49
N PHE A 72 11.58 13.11 2.78
CA PHE A 72 10.96 13.97 1.79
C PHE A 72 10.84 15.41 2.31
N GLU A 73 10.79 16.38 1.40
CA GLU A 73 10.65 17.79 1.73
C GLU A 73 9.45 18.40 0.99
N LEU A 74 8.57 19.07 1.73
CA LEU A 74 7.38 19.74 1.20
C LEU A 74 7.53 21.26 1.36
N PRO A 75 7.52 22.02 0.25
CA PRO A 75 7.55 23.48 0.33
C PRO A 75 6.16 23.99 0.77
N ASP A 76 6.09 24.60 1.95
CA ASP A 76 4.95 25.40 2.45
C ASP A 76 3.61 24.66 2.74
N PRO A 77 3.49 23.94 3.88
CA PRO A 77 2.23 23.27 4.27
C PRO A 77 1.21 24.26 4.86
N THR A 78 0.39 24.91 4.02
CA THR A 78 -0.66 25.83 4.51
C THR A 78 -1.99 25.11 4.80
N LYS A 79 -2.56 25.32 6.01
CA LYS A 79 -3.82 24.71 6.56
C LYS A 79 -3.70 23.19 6.81
N PRO A 80 -4.63 22.55 7.56
CA PRO A 80 -4.61 21.10 7.70
C PRO A 80 -4.61 20.44 6.32
N VAL A 81 -3.53 19.73 6.04
CA VAL A 81 -3.38 18.93 4.83
C VAL A 81 -3.43 17.46 5.20
N CYS A 82 -3.93 16.63 4.33
CA CYS A 82 -3.78 15.18 4.44
C CYS A 82 -2.64 14.74 3.54
N LEU A 83 -1.79 13.89 4.10
CA LEU A 83 -0.65 13.29 3.42
C LEU A 83 -1.00 11.86 3.07
N ILE A 84 -0.62 11.42 1.87
CA ILE A 84 -0.61 10.02 1.47
C ILE A 84 0.78 9.68 0.92
N ALA A 85 1.37 8.59 1.41
CA ALA A 85 2.63 8.09 0.88
C ALA A 85 2.50 6.65 0.38
N SER A 86 3.14 6.40 -0.75
CA SER A 86 3.29 5.09 -1.37
C SER A 86 4.76 4.87 -1.74
N LEU A 87 5.23 3.63 -1.60
CA LEU A 87 6.62 3.27 -1.82
C LEU A 87 6.73 2.44 -3.10
N ASP A 88 7.77 2.68 -3.90
CA ASP A 88 7.86 2.05 -5.21
C ASP A 88 8.15 0.54 -5.10
N LYS A 89 8.98 0.18 -4.12
CA LYS A 89 9.46 -1.20 -3.91
C LYS A 89 8.66 -1.97 -2.87
N PHE A 90 7.66 -1.32 -2.29
CA PHE A 90 6.99 -1.81 -1.09
C PHE A 90 5.50 -1.58 -1.19
N GLU A 91 4.74 -2.67 -1.18
CA GLU A 91 3.30 -2.60 -1.08
C GLU A 91 2.92 -2.32 0.38
N THR A 92 3.07 -1.10 0.87
CA THR A 92 2.36 -0.74 2.09
C THR A 92 0.91 -0.42 1.79
N PRO A 93 -0.01 -0.67 2.74
CA PRO A 93 -1.21 0.15 2.85
C PRO A 93 -0.81 1.62 2.71
N PRO A 94 -1.51 2.45 1.93
CA PRO A 94 -1.11 3.84 1.80
C PRO A 94 -0.97 4.48 3.17
N ILE A 95 0.17 5.12 3.42
CA ILE A 95 0.44 5.76 4.70
C ILE A 95 -0.32 7.08 4.69
N ILE A 96 -1.42 7.14 5.43
CA ILE A 96 -2.30 8.31 5.44
C ILE A 96 -2.18 9.03 6.77
N LEU A 97 -1.79 10.31 6.70
CA LEU A 97 -1.90 11.22 7.82
C LEU A 97 -3.00 12.22 7.52
N GLY A 98 -4.17 12.00 8.13
CA GLY A 98 -5.35 12.83 7.93
C GLY A 98 -5.21 14.28 8.40
N ARG A 99 -4.16 14.58 9.16
CA ARG A 99 -3.76 15.92 9.59
C ARG A 99 -2.23 15.98 9.63
N TRP A 100 -1.62 16.32 8.50
CA TRP A 100 -0.22 16.64 8.40
C TRP A 100 0.07 18.02 9.00
N PRO A 101 1.21 18.21 9.68
CA PRO A 101 1.57 19.46 10.33
C PRO A 101 1.61 20.66 9.37
N THR A 102 1.30 21.84 9.93
CA THR A 102 1.25 23.13 9.21
C THR A 102 2.42 24.05 9.54
N ALA A 103 3.29 23.61 10.44
CA ALA A 103 4.52 24.30 10.77
C ALA A 103 5.69 23.65 10.00
N PRO A 104 6.72 24.42 9.64
CA PRO A 104 8.00 23.86 9.24
C PRO A 104 8.60 23.04 10.39
N GLY A 105 9.36 22.00 10.04
CA GLY A 105 9.98 21.12 11.02
C GLY A 105 10.27 19.75 10.44
N ASP A 106 10.92 18.92 11.26
CA ASP A 106 11.21 17.52 10.96
C ASP A 106 10.15 16.64 11.66
N TYR A 107 9.55 15.73 10.90
CA TYR A 107 8.44 14.90 11.36
C TYR A 107 8.69 13.42 11.07
N ASP A 108 8.46 12.58 12.06
CA ASP A 108 8.42 11.13 11.86
C ASP A 108 7.04 10.69 11.37
N VAL A 109 7.03 9.89 10.31
CA VAL A 109 5.83 9.33 9.68
C VAL A 109 5.88 7.81 9.85
N PRO A 110 5.25 7.27 10.90
CA PRO A 110 5.32 5.84 11.15
C PRO A 110 4.51 5.06 10.12
N ILE A 111 5.09 3.97 9.61
CA ILE A 111 4.36 2.99 8.81
C ILE A 111 3.32 2.31 9.71
N PRO A 112 2.05 2.19 9.27
CA PRO A 112 0.97 1.64 10.09
C PRO A 112 1.05 0.11 10.15
N VAL A 113 1.88 -0.41 11.05
CA VAL A 113 2.05 -1.85 11.31
C VAL A 113 1.63 -2.19 12.73
N GLU A 114 1.15 -3.41 12.90
CA GLU A 114 0.84 -3.98 14.21
C GLU A 114 2.10 -4.48 14.91
N TYR A 115 2.94 -5.23 14.18
CA TYR A 115 4.26 -5.67 14.62
C TYR A 115 5.32 -5.39 13.55
N ALA A 116 6.54 -5.15 14.01
CA ALA A 116 7.67 -4.85 13.13
C ALA A 116 8.95 -5.52 13.64
N CYS A 117 9.30 -6.65 13.03
CA CYS A 117 10.57 -7.31 13.25
C CYS A 117 11.43 -7.19 11.97
N LEU A 118 12.50 -6.40 12.04
CA LEU A 118 13.42 -6.14 10.93
C LEU A 118 14.71 -6.97 11.07
N PRO A 119 15.32 -7.43 9.96
CA PRO A 119 16.61 -8.11 9.97
C PRO A 119 17.74 -7.27 10.58
N VAL A 120 18.74 -7.92 11.19
CA VAL A 120 19.98 -7.22 11.56
C VAL A 120 20.71 -6.80 10.29
N GLY A 121 21.23 -5.58 10.30
CA GLY A 121 21.84 -4.98 9.12
C GLY A 121 20.85 -4.26 8.24
N PHE A 122 19.53 -4.35 8.46
CA PHE A 122 18.53 -3.58 7.71
C PHE A 122 18.86 -2.08 7.71
N PRO A 123 18.85 -1.40 6.54
CA PRO A 123 18.51 -1.91 5.18
C PRO A 123 19.71 -2.43 4.36
N GLY A 124 20.93 -2.43 4.91
CA GLY A 124 22.16 -2.85 4.24
C GLY A 124 22.27 -4.36 4.08
N GLU A 125 23.48 -4.90 4.22
CA GLU A 125 23.69 -6.35 4.12
C GLU A 125 23.13 -7.05 5.36
N TRP A 126 22.20 -7.97 5.12
CA TRP A 126 21.61 -8.79 6.17
C TRP A 126 22.60 -9.88 6.60
N ASP A 127 22.70 -10.14 7.89
CA ASP A 127 23.64 -11.15 8.40
C ASP A 127 23.22 -12.57 7.96
N PRO A 128 23.99 -13.27 7.10
CA PRO A 128 23.62 -14.60 6.63
C PRO A 128 23.53 -15.63 7.76
N LYS A 129 24.17 -15.38 8.92
CA LYS A 129 24.11 -16.27 10.09
C LYS A 129 22.73 -16.29 10.75
N GLN A 130 21.90 -15.29 10.46
CA GLN A 130 20.53 -15.19 10.94
C GLN A 130 19.53 -15.85 10.00
N LYS A 131 20.00 -16.37 8.86
CA LYS A 131 19.16 -17.06 7.92
C LYS A 131 18.82 -18.45 8.44
N VAL A 132 17.54 -18.78 8.38
CA VAL A 132 17.02 -20.14 8.58
C VAL A 132 16.29 -20.58 7.32
N GLU A 133 16.24 -21.89 7.09
CA GLU A 133 15.46 -22.48 6.00
C GLU A 133 14.59 -23.60 6.58
N GLY A 134 13.36 -23.68 6.10
CA GLY A 134 12.44 -24.74 6.50
C GLY A 134 11.23 -24.79 5.59
N ARG A 135 10.51 -25.90 5.64
CA ARG A 135 9.24 -26.04 4.94
C ARG A 135 8.18 -25.15 5.55
N ASP A 136 8.11 -25.18 6.89
CA ASP A 136 7.12 -24.48 7.68
C ASP A 136 7.86 -23.58 8.67
N LEU A 137 7.65 -22.28 8.51
CA LEU A 137 8.20 -21.26 9.39
C LEU A 137 7.06 -20.64 10.19
N PHE A 138 7.20 -20.60 11.50
CA PHE A 138 6.15 -20.10 12.38
C PHE A 138 6.61 -18.85 13.13
N GLN A 139 5.68 -17.92 13.35
CA GLN A 139 5.83 -16.82 14.30
C GLN A 139 4.55 -16.70 15.13
N ALA A 140 4.65 -16.99 16.44
CA ALA A 140 3.58 -16.72 17.38
C ALA A 140 3.54 -15.21 17.73
N PHE A 141 2.35 -14.65 17.90
CA PHE A 141 2.12 -13.27 18.32
C PHE A 141 0.75 -13.09 18.98
N VAL A 142 0.56 -11.97 19.69
CA VAL A 142 -0.67 -11.64 20.40
C VAL A 142 -1.22 -10.31 19.87
N PRO A 143 -2.05 -10.29 18.81
CA PRO A 143 -2.55 -9.07 18.20
C PRO A 143 -3.26 -8.16 19.22
N ARG A 144 -3.12 -6.85 18.99
CA ARG A 144 -3.91 -5.78 19.62
C ARG A 144 -5.00 -5.25 18.67
N CYS A 145 -4.97 -5.68 17.42
CA CYS A 145 -5.97 -5.40 16.38
C CYS A 145 -7.15 -6.37 16.46
N THR A 146 -8.24 -6.03 15.78
CA THR A 146 -9.40 -6.90 15.54
C THR A 146 -9.39 -7.52 14.14
N GLN A 147 -8.52 -7.01 13.26
CA GLN A 147 -8.42 -7.42 11.87
C GLN A 147 -6.96 -7.34 11.39
N LEU A 148 -6.52 -8.38 10.67
CA LEU A 148 -5.28 -8.37 9.91
C LEU A 148 -5.56 -7.98 8.45
N TYR A 149 -4.63 -7.20 7.87
CA TYR A 149 -4.67 -6.76 6.48
C TYR A 149 -3.52 -7.31 5.65
N GLY A 150 -2.46 -7.77 6.29
CA GLY A 150 -1.40 -8.47 5.58
C GLY A 150 -0.20 -8.77 6.44
N VAL A 151 0.75 -9.42 5.80
CA VAL A 151 2.09 -9.66 6.31
C VAL A 151 3.08 -9.29 5.23
N LEU A 152 4.18 -8.67 5.63
CA LEU A 152 5.38 -8.59 4.83
C LEU A 152 6.47 -9.47 5.45
N PHE A 153 6.87 -10.48 4.71
CA PHE A 153 7.89 -11.45 5.09
C PHE A 153 9.25 -11.06 4.50
N PHE A 154 10.30 -11.00 5.34
CA PHE A 154 11.68 -10.83 4.88
C PHE A 154 12.34 -12.20 4.70
N GLY A 155 12.42 -12.64 3.45
CA GLY A 155 12.91 -13.95 3.06
C GLY A 155 14.10 -13.89 2.12
N GLU A 156 14.54 -15.03 1.63
CA GLU A 156 15.56 -15.07 0.59
C GLU A 156 14.98 -14.66 -0.77
N ALA A 157 15.69 -13.78 -1.48
CA ALA A 157 15.45 -13.54 -2.89
C ALA A 157 15.71 -14.82 -3.69
N ARG A 158 14.65 -15.45 -4.20
CA ARG A 158 14.76 -16.65 -5.04
C ARG A 158 14.18 -16.37 -6.41
N VAL A 159 15.05 -16.39 -7.42
CA VAL A 159 14.60 -16.42 -8.82
C VAL A 159 14.18 -17.85 -9.13
N ALA A 160 12.89 -18.14 -9.02
CA ALA A 160 12.34 -19.27 -9.74
C ALA A 160 11.92 -18.78 -11.12
N ASP A 161 12.42 -19.43 -12.17
CA ASP A 161 11.99 -19.11 -13.54
C ASP A 161 10.49 -19.40 -13.74
N TRP A 162 9.90 -20.25 -12.88
CA TRP A 162 8.46 -20.53 -12.82
C TRP A 162 8.02 -21.27 -11.54
N GLY A 163 6.88 -20.88 -10.95
CA GLY A 163 6.05 -21.72 -10.09
C GLY A 163 6.44 -21.90 -8.61
N ASN A 164 7.43 -21.18 -8.08
CA ASN A 164 7.67 -21.15 -6.63
C ASN A 164 6.85 -20.02 -5.99
N GLU A 165 6.06 -20.40 -5.00
CA GLU A 165 5.18 -19.53 -4.23
C GLU A 165 5.56 -19.60 -2.75
N VAL A 166 5.15 -18.57 -2.02
CA VAL A 166 5.08 -18.56 -0.57
C VAL A 166 3.61 -18.46 -0.20
N HIS A 167 3.16 -19.32 0.70
CA HIS A 167 1.85 -19.17 1.32
C HIS A 167 1.98 -18.64 2.73
N VAL A 168 0.94 -17.91 3.12
CA VAL A 168 0.73 -17.50 4.50
C VAL A 168 -0.60 -18.02 5.01
N MET A 169 -0.56 -18.62 6.19
CA MET A 169 -1.70 -19.14 6.94
C MET A 169 -1.67 -18.59 8.36
N LEU A 170 -2.82 -18.62 9.03
CA LEU A 170 -2.94 -18.19 10.43
C LEU A 170 -3.57 -19.31 11.25
N HIS A 171 -3.01 -19.60 12.42
CA HIS A 171 -3.53 -20.55 13.39
C HIS A 171 -3.95 -19.85 14.67
N LYS A 172 -5.01 -20.34 15.33
CA LYS A 172 -5.40 -19.88 16.68
C LYS A 172 -4.64 -20.71 17.71
N GLY A 173 -3.86 -20.06 18.56
CA GLY A 173 -3.09 -20.71 19.63
C GLY A 173 -1.75 -21.28 19.15
N VAL A 174 -1.76 -22.52 18.65
CA VAL A 174 -0.56 -23.26 18.20
C VAL A 174 -0.74 -23.70 16.74
N PRO A 175 0.33 -24.03 16.00
CA PRO A 175 0.20 -24.65 14.67
C PRO A 175 -0.63 -25.94 14.74
N THR A 176 -1.52 -26.13 13.79
CA THR A 176 -2.32 -27.35 13.64
C THR A 176 -2.51 -27.70 12.16
N ASP A 177 -2.99 -28.90 11.85
CA ASP A 177 -3.37 -29.26 10.47
C ASP A 177 -4.64 -28.52 9.98
N GLN A 178 -5.22 -27.62 10.79
CA GLN A 178 -6.44 -26.88 10.50
C GLN A 178 -6.22 -25.38 10.71
N PRO A 179 -5.55 -24.69 9.77
CA PRO A 179 -5.44 -23.23 9.80
C PRO A 179 -6.83 -22.57 9.78
N ILE A 180 -6.89 -21.32 10.21
CA ILE A 180 -8.11 -20.51 10.21
C ILE A 180 -8.53 -20.28 8.76
N PRO A 181 -9.71 -20.77 8.34
CA PRO A 181 -10.23 -20.46 7.01
C PRO A 181 -10.55 -18.96 6.93
N MET A 182 -10.21 -18.35 5.80
CA MET A 182 -10.65 -16.99 5.48
C MET A 182 -12.17 -16.93 5.47
N LYS A 183 -12.73 -15.91 6.15
CA LYS A 183 -14.17 -15.66 6.15
C LYS A 183 -14.64 -15.10 4.83
N ASP A 184 -15.88 -15.44 4.49
CA ASP A 184 -16.71 -14.82 3.44
C ASP A 184 -16.03 -14.69 2.06
N GLN A 185 -15.10 -15.60 1.73
CA GLN A 185 -14.55 -15.70 0.39
C GLN A 185 -15.44 -16.54 -0.51
N VAL A 186 -15.83 -15.93 -1.62
CA VAL A 186 -16.31 -16.64 -2.80
C VAL A 186 -15.07 -17.14 -3.55
N SER A 187 -15.00 -18.44 -3.82
CA SER A 187 -13.93 -18.99 -4.64
C SER A 187 -13.90 -18.30 -6.01
N PRO A 188 -12.70 -17.97 -6.54
CA PRO A 188 -12.60 -17.46 -7.90
C PRO A 188 -12.99 -18.51 -8.95
N ASP A 189 -12.97 -19.80 -8.60
CA ASP A 189 -13.28 -20.90 -9.50
C ASP A 189 -14.76 -21.31 -9.44
N PRO A 190 -15.52 -21.17 -10.54
CA PRO A 190 -16.90 -21.65 -10.61
C PRO A 190 -16.97 -23.16 -10.36
N GLY A 191 -17.52 -23.56 -9.20
CA GLY A 191 -17.70 -24.97 -8.81
C GLY A 191 -16.76 -25.47 -7.71
N TRP A 192 -15.89 -24.63 -7.15
CA TRP A 192 -15.09 -25.01 -5.99
C TRP A 192 -15.89 -24.86 -4.68
N GLU A 193 -16.00 -25.95 -3.92
CA GLU A 193 -16.81 -26.03 -2.68
C GLU A 193 -15.96 -25.99 -1.39
N GLY A 194 -14.65 -25.77 -1.49
CA GLY A 194 -13.73 -25.73 -0.34
C GLY A 194 -13.82 -24.45 0.49
N LYS A 195 -13.00 -24.35 1.54
CA LYS A 195 -12.73 -23.10 2.27
C LYS A 195 -11.30 -22.66 2.02
N ILE A 196 -11.09 -21.39 1.69
CA ILE A 196 -9.74 -20.89 1.41
C ILE A 196 -9.10 -20.55 2.76
N ASP A 197 -7.93 -21.10 3.04
CA ASP A 197 -7.24 -21.01 4.33
C ASP A 197 -5.89 -20.30 4.25
N ARG A 198 -5.42 -20.03 3.03
CA ARG A 198 -4.10 -19.47 2.76
C ARG A 198 -4.14 -18.37 1.72
N VAL A 199 -3.16 -17.47 1.79
CA VAL A 199 -2.91 -16.45 0.76
C VAL A 199 -1.54 -16.73 0.15
N SER A 200 -1.45 -16.70 -1.19
CA SER A 200 -0.21 -16.97 -1.92
C SER A 200 0.41 -15.73 -2.55
N THR A 201 1.74 -15.71 -2.64
CA THR A 201 2.49 -14.76 -3.46
C THR A 201 3.67 -15.44 -4.13
N ASN A 202 4.06 -14.96 -5.32
CA ASN A 202 5.22 -15.48 -6.04
C ASN A 202 6.51 -15.19 -5.26
N GLN A 203 7.39 -16.18 -5.18
CA GLN A 203 8.77 -15.90 -4.81
C GLN A 203 9.40 -14.99 -5.88
N SER A 204 9.81 -13.80 -5.45
CA SER A 204 10.33 -12.77 -6.33
C SER A 204 11.86 -12.64 -6.20
N ARG A 205 12.47 -11.87 -7.10
CA ARG A 205 13.88 -11.48 -6.97
C ARG A 205 14.13 -10.54 -5.79
N GLU A 206 13.07 -9.94 -5.24
CA GLU A 206 13.15 -9.11 -4.07
C GLU A 206 12.97 -9.98 -2.82
N PRO A 207 13.79 -9.77 -1.77
CA PRO A 207 13.77 -10.58 -0.56
C PRO A 207 12.70 -10.13 0.45
N TRP A 208 11.70 -9.35 0.02
CA TRP A 208 10.56 -8.95 0.85
C TRP A 208 9.28 -9.28 0.10
N LEU A 209 8.40 -10.04 0.74
CA LEU A 209 7.16 -10.49 0.12
C LEU A 209 5.94 -10.05 0.90
N ARG A 210 4.96 -9.41 0.25
CA ARG A 210 3.66 -9.08 0.85
C ARG A 210 2.59 -10.11 0.50
N MET A 211 1.81 -10.48 1.50
CA MET A 211 0.56 -11.22 1.38
C MET A 211 -0.51 -10.43 2.12
N GLY A 212 -1.68 -10.23 1.52
CA GLY A 212 -2.70 -9.32 2.03
C GLY A 212 -4.07 -9.97 2.09
N TRP A 213 -4.85 -9.64 3.13
CA TRP A 213 -6.24 -10.04 3.29
C TRP A 213 -7.17 -8.86 3.01
N ARG A 214 -8.36 -9.12 2.44
CA ARG A 214 -9.43 -8.12 2.39
C ARG A 214 -9.97 -7.87 3.81
N HIS A 215 -10.66 -6.75 4.00
CA HIS A 215 -11.36 -6.47 5.23
C HIS A 215 -12.33 -7.61 5.59
N GLY A 216 -12.42 -7.99 6.87
CA GLY A 216 -13.32 -9.04 7.34
C GLY A 216 -12.84 -10.47 7.10
N ASN A 217 -11.90 -10.70 6.18
CA ASN A 217 -11.44 -12.06 5.83
C ASN A 217 -10.61 -12.72 6.93
N MET A 218 -9.79 -11.94 7.63
CA MET A 218 -8.91 -12.43 8.70
C MET A 218 -9.13 -11.67 10.03
N PRO A 219 -10.27 -11.88 10.71
CA PRO A 219 -10.53 -11.30 12.01
C PRO A 219 -9.72 -12.01 13.10
N VAL A 220 -9.24 -11.23 14.07
CA VAL A 220 -8.47 -11.73 15.22
C VAL A 220 -9.01 -11.12 16.51
N GLU A 221 -8.76 -11.80 17.63
CA GLU A 221 -9.19 -11.36 18.96
C GLU A 221 -8.00 -10.71 19.69
N PRO A 222 -8.11 -9.45 20.15
CA PRO A 222 -7.06 -8.85 20.95
C PRO A 222 -6.72 -9.68 22.20
N GLY A 223 -5.43 -9.86 22.48
CA GLY A 223 -4.96 -10.61 23.65
C GLY A 223 -4.97 -12.14 23.50
N GLN A 224 -5.48 -12.67 22.39
CA GLN A 224 -5.42 -14.09 22.07
C GLN A 224 -4.13 -14.40 21.30
N THR A 225 -3.47 -15.53 21.59
CA THR A 225 -2.31 -15.98 20.81
C THR A 225 -2.73 -16.52 19.45
N TYR A 226 -2.03 -16.08 18.41
CA TYR A 226 -2.09 -16.60 17.05
C TYR A 226 -0.70 -17.00 16.57
N VAL A 227 -0.64 -17.88 15.58
CA VAL A 227 0.61 -18.28 14.92
C VAL A 227 0.49 -18.04 13.43
N LEU A 228 1.38 -17.18 12.92
CA LEU A 228 1.60 -17.01 11.50
C LEU A 228 2.44 -18.19 10.99
N GLU A 229 1.98 -18.86 9.94
CA GLU A 229 2.75 -19.86 9.22
C GLU A 229 3.13 -19.33 7.84
N VAL A 230 4.39 -19.50 7.46
CA VAL A 230 4.93 -19.20 6.14
C VAL A 230 5.50 -20.48 5.55
N GLU A 231 4.94 -20.94 4.43
CA GLU A 231 5.39 -22.15 3.74
C GLU A 231 5.85 -21.87 2.30
N GLY A 232 6.85 -22.62 1.83
CA GLY A 232 7.24 -22.62 0.42
C GLY A 232 6.46 -23.67 -0.37
N TYR A 233 5.88 -23.27 -1.50
CA TYR A 233 5.03 -24.15 -2.32
C TYR A 233 5.35 -24.10 -3.80
N ARG A 234 5.26 -25.23 -4.52
CA ARG A 234 5.36 -25.30 -5.98
C ARG A 234 4.00 -25.54 -6.63
N SER A 235 3.39 -24.48 -7.18
CA SER A 235 1.99 -24.46 -7.62
C SER A 235 1.57 -25.49 -8.65
N HIS A 236 2.50 -25.96 -9.46
CA HIS A 236 2.20 -26.91 -10.53
C HIS A 236 2.50 -28.37 -10.17
N SER A 237 3.12 -28.63 -9.01
CA SER A 237 3.49 -29.99 -8.59
C SER A 237 2.88 -30.41 -7.25
N GLY A 238 2.24 -29.49 -6.53
CA GLY A 238 1.73 -29.76 -5.18
C GLY A 238 2.83 -30.04 -4.15
N LYS A 239 4.09 -29.73 -4.48
CA LYS A 239 5.24 -30.04 -3.64
C LYS A 239 5.63 -28.82 -2.83
N HIS A 240 5.77 -29.01 -1.52
CA HIS A 240 6.34 -28.01 -0.63
C HIS A 240 7.87 -27.97 -0.83
N HIS A 241 8.45 -26.78 -0.67
CA HIS A 241 9.89 -26.57 -0.68
C HIS A 241 10.32 -25.74 0.53
N GLU A 242 11.59 -25.83 0.88
CA GLU A 242 12.14 -25.01 1.95
C GLU A 242 12.19 -23.54 1.52
N THR A 243 11.64 -22.65 2.35
CA THR A 243 11.71 -21.21 2.16
C THR A 243 12.70 -20.61 3.16
N GLY A 244 13.49 -19.64 2.71
CA GLY A 244 14.47 -18.96 3.55
C GLY A 244 13.85 -17.77 4.27
N ALA A 245 14.19 -17.62 5.55
CA ALA A 245 13.78 -16.52 6.42
C ALA A 245 14.96 -15.94 7.19
N PHE A 246 14.80 -14.71 7.69
CA PHE A 246 15.73 -14.12 8.63
C PHE A 246 15.16 -14.15 10.05
N ILE A 247 15.98 -14.57 11.02
CA ILE A 247 15.66 -14.54 12.44
C ILE A 247 16.43 -13.40 13.10
N ARG A 248 15.71 -12.50 13.75
CA ARG A 248 16.32 -11.44 14.55
C ARG A 248 16.92 -12.07 15.82
N PRO A 249 18.23 -11.93 16.08
CA PRO A 249 18.95 -12.74 17.08
C PRO A 249 18.91 -12.16 18.49
N ASP A 250 18.61 -10.87 18.66
CA ASP A 250 18.29 -10.36 19.98
C ASP A 250 16.96 -10.98 20.39
N LYS A 251 16.93 -11.63 21.57
CA LYS A 251 15.71 -12.08 22.27
C LYS A 251 14.75 -10.93 22.63
N GLY A 252 14.91 -9.78 21.97
CA GLY A 252 14.08 -8.62 22.11
C GLY A 252 12.67 -8.99 21.69
N ASP A 253 11.71 -8.43 22.40
CA ASP A 253 10.30 -8.80 22.36
C ASP A 253 9.62 -8.44 21.04
N GLY A 254 10.23 -8.62 19.86
CA GLY A 254 9.69 -8.22 18.55
C GLY A 254 8.25 -8.70 18.35
N TYR A 255 7.94 -9.85 18.94
CA TYR A 255 6.60 -10.27 19.30
C TYR A 255 6.55 -10.55 20.80
N PRO A 256 5.98 -9.65 21.64
CA PRO A 256 5.80 -9.92 23.06
C PRO A 256 4.97 -11.19 23.23
N ASP A 257 5.44 -12.10 24.08
CA ASP A 257 4.86 -13.43 24.31
C ASP A 257 4.82 -14.35 23.06
N GLY A 258 5.50 -13.94 21.98
CA GLY A 258 5.69 -14.68 20.76
C GLY A 258 6.96 -15.52 20.77
N HIS A 259 7.05 -16.43 19.79
CA HIS A 259 8.28 -17.14 19.47
C HIS A 259 8.21 -17.61 18.02
N ALA A 260 9.37 -17.69 17.37
CA ALA A 260 9.47 -18.36 16.09
C ALA A 260 9.92 -19.81 16.23
N SER A 261 9.56 -20.61 15.21
CA SER A 261 10.07 -21.97 15.05
C SER A 261 10.22 -22.32 13.58
N VAL A 262 11.09 -23.30 13.32
CA VAL A 262 11.24 -23.97 12.03
C VAL A 262 10.76 -25.39 12.23
N GLY A 263 9.60 -25.73 11.67
CA GLY A 263 8.84 -26.91 12.10
C GLY A 263 8.61 -26.87 13.62
N GLU A 264 8.96 -27.96 14.30
CA GLU A 264 8.84 -28.11 15.76
C GLU A 264 9.97 -27.44 16.54
N GLN A 265 11.07 -27.04 15.89
CA GLN A 265 12.24 -26.51 16.57
C GLN A 265 12.13 -25.01 16.76
N LYS A 266 12.06 -24.57 18.03
CA LYS A 266 12.12 -23.15 18.38
C LYS A 266 13.44 -22.51 17.95
N THR A 267 13.35 -21.28 17.47
CA THR A 267 14.51 -20.44 17.17
C THR A 267 14.93 -19.64 18.40
N GLU A 268 16.17 -19.15 18.43
CA GLU A 268 16.68 -18.29 19.51
C GLU A 268 16.18 -16.84 19.44
N GLY A 269 15.38 -16.49 18.43
CA GLY A 269 14.80 -15.17 18.22
C GLY A 269 13.59 -15.20 17.30
N ASP A 270 13.13 -14.04 16.86
CA ASP A 270 11.88 -13.87 16.12
C ASP A 270 12.07 -13.85 14.60
N LEU A 271 11.06 -14.31 13.88
CA LEU A 271 10.95 -14.18 12.43
C LEU A 271 10.91 -12.70 12.04
N CYS A 272 11.77 -12.31 11.08
CA CYS A 272 11.73 -10.98 10.51
C CYS A 272 10.51 -10.86 9.58
N CYS A 273 9.47 -10.20 10.06
CA CYS A 273 8.32 -9.80 9.27
C CYS A 273 7.65 -8.55 9.86
N LEU A 274 6.85 -7.88 9.03
CA LEU A 274 5.89 -6.87 9.46
C LEU A 274 4.49 -7.47 9.41
N ILE A 275 3.70 -7.27 10.45
CA ILE A 275 2.29 -7.66 10.47
C ILE A 275 1.46 -6.38 10.39
N PHE A 276 0.55 -6.32 9.41
CA PHE A 276 -0.35 -5.19 9.20
C PHE A 276 -1.72 -5.50 9.78
N GLY A 277 -2.26 -4.58 10.59
CA GLY A 277 -3.57 -4.69 11.18
C GLY A 277 -4.14 -3.34 11.58
N ASN A 278 -5.41 -3.32 11.97
CA ASN A 278 -6.13 -2.10 12.33
C ASN A 278 -5.89 -1.63 13.77
N ALA A 279 -4.80 -2.03 14.44
CA ALA A 279 -4.60 -1.75 15.87
C ALA A 279 -4.46 -0.25 16.21
N HIS A 280 -4.06 0.56 15.23
CA HIS A 280 -4.05 2.02 15.34
C HIS A 280 -5.48 2.61 15.33
N GLY A 281 -6.50 1.78 15.07
CA GLY A 281 -7.93 2.04 15.23
C GLY A 281 -8.49 3.12 14.32
N GLN A 282 -7.65 3.73 13.49
CA GLN A 282 -7.99 4.92 12.72
C GLN A 282 -8.31 4.57 11.27
N LEU A 283 -7.53 3.70 10.63
CA LEU A 283 -7.72 3.35 9.23
C LEU A 283 -8.21 1.91 9.09
N VAL A 284 -9.12 1.75 8.15
CA VAL A 284 -9.65 0.49 7.67
C VAL A 284 -9.27 0.39 6.21
N GLU A 285 -8.47 -0.61 5.88
CA GLU A 285 -8.22 -0.96 4.49
C GLU A 285 -9.42 -1.74 3.96
N ASN A 286 -10.04 -1.24 2.90
CA ASN A 286 -11.10 -1.98 2.17
C ASN A 286 -10.47 -2.95 1.16
N HIS A 287 -9.14 -3.07 1.19
CA HIS A 287 -8.18 -3.58 0.21
C HIS A 287 -8.61 -4.72 -0.73
N ILE A 288 -7.97 -4.71 -1.90
CA ILE A 288 -7.82 -5.87 -2.77
C ILE A 288 -6.90 -6.89 -2.09
N ARG A 289 -7.23 -8.18 -2.22
CA ARG A 289 -6.34 -9.27 -1.80
C ARG A 289 -5.08 -9.30 -2.68
N CYS A 290 -3.89 -9.27 -2.07
CA CYS A 290 -2.62 -9.54 -2.77
C CYS A 290 -2.48 -11.06 -3.01
N GLU A 291 -3.24 -11.62 -3.95
CA GLU A 291 -3.11 -13.03 -4.35
C GLU A 291 -2.81 -13.14 -5.84
N GLU A 292 -1.98 -14.11 -6.20
CA GLU A 292 -1.57 -14.42 -7.57
C GLU A 292 -2.73 -14.90 -8.47
N TRP A 293 -3.77 -15.48 -7.90
CA TRP A 293 -4.80 -16.22 -8.63
C TRP A 293 -5.96 -15.37 -9.16
N GLU A 294 -6.01 -14.08 -8.85
CA GLU A 294 -7.19 -13.22 -9.13
C GLU A 294 -6.91 -11.98 -9.98
N VAL A 295 -5.78 -11.92 -10.68
CA VAL A 295 -5.52 -10.80 -11.59
C VAL A 295 -6.15 -11.10 -12.95
N PHE A 296 -7.28 -10.47 -13.27
CA PHE A 296 -7.78 -10.49 -14.64
C PHE A 296 -7.07 -9.42 -15.45
N ILE A 297 -6.62 -9.81 -16.64
CA ILE A 297 -5.95 -8.91 -17.56
C ILE A 297 -6.97 -7.93 -18.15
N PRO A 298 -6.62 -6.65 -18.32
CA PRO A 298 -7.45 -5.70 -19.02
C PRO A 298 -7.88 -6.18 -20.40
N ARG A 299 -9.20 -6.24 -20.65
CA ARG A 299 -9.78 -6.65 -21.95
C ARG A 299 -10.46 -5.52 -22.69
N HIS A 300 -10.40 -4.33 -22.15
CA HIS A 300 -10.95 -3.13 -22.73
C HIS A 300 -9.81 -2.23 -23.23
N ARG A 301 -10.14 -1.41 -24.23
CA ARG A 301 -9.23 -0.37 -24.69
C ARG A 301 -8.90 0.60 -23.53
N PRO A 302 -7.73 1.26 -23.56
CA PRO A 302 -7.44 2.39 -22.70
C PRO A 302 -8.63 3.37 -22.67
N THR A 303 -8.94 3.86 -21.48
CA THR A 303 -10.19 4.56 -21.17
C THR A 303 -9.94 5.93 -20.56
N VAL A 304 -10.87 6.87 -20.77
CA VAL A 304 -10.87 8.17 -20.09
C VAL A 304 -11.85 8.23 -18.92
N ASP A 305 -12.53 7.10 -18.66
CA ASP A 305 -13.38 6.88 -17.49
C ASP A 305 -13.25 5.42 -17.06
N TRP A 306 -12.65 5.21 -15.90
CA TRP A 306 -12.60 3.91 -15.24
C TRP A 306 -13.15 4.05 -13.84
N GLY A 307 -13.78 3.04 -13.30
CA GLY A 307 -14.08 3.03 -11.88
C GLY A 307 -14.32 1.68 -11.29
N GLN A 308 -14.49 1.65 -9.99
CA GLN A 308 -14.75 0.44 -9.24
C GLN A 308 -15.65 0.68 -8.05
N THR A 309 -16.58 -0.25 -7.82
CA THR A 309 -17.37 -0.27 -6.59
C THR A 309 -16.66 -0.97 -5.44
N PHE A 310 -16.89 -0.49 -4.22
CA PHE A 310 -16.44 -1.11 -2.97
C PHE A 310 -17.50 -0.92 -1.89
N VAL A 311 -17.57 -1.84 -0.92
CA VAL A 311 -18.35 -1.64 0.31
C VAL A 311 -17.48 -0.88 1.30
N SER A 312 -17.97 0.25 1.81
CA SER A 312 -17.25 1.01 2.83
C SER A 312 -17.34 0.29 4.17
N HIS A 313 -16.21 0.08 4.82
CA HIS A 313 -16.16 -0.41 6.20
C HIS A 313 -15.94 0.71 7.23
N GLY A 314 -15.46 1.88 6.79
CA GLY A 314 -15.30 3.07 7.61
C GLY A 314 -16.42 4.10 7.43
N GLN A 315 -16.33 5.18 8.22
CA GLN A 315 -17.28 6.30 8.27
C GLN A 315 -16.87 7.49 7.39
N SER A 316 -15.65 7.49 6.84
CA SER A 316 -15.18 8.52 5.91
C SER A 316 -14.09 7.95 5.01
N LEU A 317 -14.00 8.38 3.76
CA LEU A 317 -12.86 8.06 2.91
C LEU A 317 -11.58 8.71 3.49
N ALA A 318 -10.47 7.98 3.48
CA ALA A 318 -9.17 8.45 3.95
C ALA A 318 -8.19 8.59 2.79
N GLY A 319 -8.15 7.61 1.90
CA GLY A 319 -7.30 7.71 0.71
C GLY A 319 -7.57 6.63 -0.32
N ILE A 320 -7.12 6.92 -1.54
CA ILE A 320 -7.16 6.03 -2.70
C ILE A 320 -5.76 6.08 -3.31
N THR A 321 -5.21 4.92 -3.64
CA THR A 321 -4.03 4.79 -4.51
C THR A 321 -4.37 3.90 -5.68
N CYS A 322 -3.88 4.22 -6.87
CA CYS A 322 -4.20 3.50 -8.08
C CYS A 322 -3.02 3.51 -9.04
N TRP A 323 -2.80 2.40 -9.73
CA TRP A 323 -1.77 2.27 -10.76
C TRP A 323 -2.41 2.02 -12.13
N ALA A 324 -2.07 2.86 -13.11
CA ALA A 324 -2.54 2.69 -14.48
C ALA A 324 -1.44 3.01 -15.50
N ALA A 325 -1.34 2.20 -16.54
CA ALA A 325 -0.50 2.45 -17.71
C ALA A 325 -0.95 3.72 -18.44
N VAL A 326 0.02 4.52 -18.85
CA VAL A 326 -0.18 5.80 -19.55
C VAL A 326 0.78 5.85 -20.73
N GLU A 327 0.28 6.24 -21.90
CA GLU A 327 1.09 6.36 -23.11
C GLU A 327 1.90 7.67 -23.14
N GLY A 328 3.21 7.52 -23.34
CA GLY A 328 4.17 8.61 -23.47
C GLY A 328 4.52 9.30 -22.14
N ASP A 329 5.25 10.41 -22.25
CA ASP A 329 5.82 11.13 -21.10
C ASP A 329 5.01 12.36 -20.66
N ALA A 330 3.87 12.63 -21.32
CA ALA A 330 3.05 13.77 -20.98
C ALA A 330 2.48 13.64 -19.56
N GLU A 331 2.38 14.78 -18.87
CA GLU A 331 1.67 14.84 -17.59
C GLU A 331 0.21 14.40 -17.78
N VAL A 332 -0.20 13.39 -17.01
CA VAL A 332 -1.60 12.97 -16.91
C VAL A 332 -2.10 13.32 -15.53
N LYS A 333 -3.25 13.97 -15.48
CA LYS A 333 -3.99 14.23 -14.24
C LYS A 333 -5.22 13.35 -14.21
N CYS A 334 -5.63 12.92 -13.04
CA CYS A 334 -6.82 12.11 -12.84
C CYS A 334 -7.72 12.79 -11.83
N GLU A 335 -8.92 13.18 -12.25
CA GLU A 335 -9.95 13.61 -11.30
C GLU A 335 -10.58 12.36 -10.68
N ILE A 336 -10.37 12.22 -9.37
CA ILE A 336 -10.90 11.13 -8.54
C ILE A 336 -12.23 11.61 -7.96
N ARG A 337 -13.30 10.93 -8.35
CA ARG A 337 -14.67 11.20 -7.88
C ARG A 337 -15.18 9.98 -7.11
N VAL A 338 -16.12 10.23 -6.21
CA VAL A 338 -16.80 9.17 -5.46
C VAL A 338 -18.30 9.31 -5.68
N ARG A 339 -19.00 8.20 -5.90
CA ARG A 339 -20.46 8.16 -6.07
C ARG A 339 -21.08 7.11 -5.16
N GLU A 340 -22.36 7.29 -4.86
CA GLU A 340 -23.17 6.24 -4.21
C GLU A 340 -23.44 5.09 -5.19
N GLU A 341 -23.31 3.83 -4.75
CA GLU A 341 -23.69 2.60 -5.47
C GLU A 341 -22.93 2.27 -6.78
N GLY A 342 -22.79 3.19 -7.73
CA GLY A 342 -22.28 2.91 -9.08
C GLY A 342 -22.01 4.15 -9.94
N PRO A 343 -21.67 3.99 -11.24
CA PRO A 343 -21.28 5.09 -12.13
C PRO A 343 -22.36 6.16 -12.34
N TRP A 344 -23.63 5.76 -12.24
CA TRP A 344 -24.79 6.65 -12.38
C TRP A 344 -25.27 7.24 -11.05
N GLY A 345 -24.60 6.88 -9.96
CA GLY A 345 -24.93 7.33 -8.63
C GLY A 345 -24.69 8.81 -8.40
N LYS A 346 -25.29 9.31 -7.31
CA LYS A 346 -25.06 10.67 -6.85
C LYS A 346 -23.58 10.84 -6.49
N MET A 347 -22.95 11.84 -7.11
CA MET A 347 -21.57 12.21 -6.80
C MET A 347 -21.47 12.84 -5.41
N LEU A 348 -20.58 12.29 -4.59
CA LEU A 348 -20.13 12.86 -3.34
C LEU A 348 -19.03 13.90 -3.61
N LYS A 349 -18.95 14.91 -2.74
CA LYS A 349 -17.97 15.99 -2.84
C LYS A 349 -17.08 15.98 -1.59
N PRO A 350 -15.82 16.43 -1.70
CA PRO A 350 -15.18 16.99 -2.91
C PRO A 350 -14.52 15.93 -3.80
N ALA A 351 -14.40 16.18 -5.11
CA ALA A 351 -13.44 15.46 -5.95
C ALA A 351 -12.01 15.93 -5.65
N LYS A 352 -11.02 15.08 -5.93
CA LYS A 352 -9.59 15.41 -5.87
C LYS A 352 -8.95 15.24 -7.24
N VAL A 353 -7.91 16.01 -7.54
CA VAL A 353 -7.14 15.83 -8.78
C VAL A 353 -5.76 15.28 -8.42
N ALA A 354 -5.53 14.02 -8.76
CA ALA A 354 -4.26 13.33 -8.65
C ALA A 354 -3.37 13.64 -9.86
N ARG A 355 -2.05 13.68 -9.66
CA ARG A 355 -1.07 13.71 -10.74
C ARG A 355 -0.55 12.30 -10.98
N GLY A 356 -0.26 11.95 -12.24
CA GLY A 356 0.37 10.69 -12.59
C GLY A 356 1.85 10.70 -12.22
N LEU A 357 2.18 10.14 -11.06
CA LEU A 357 3.55 10.06 -10.55
C LEU A 357 4.29 8.85 -11.10
N GLU A 358 5.60 9.00 -11.30
CA GLU A 358 6.44 7.93 -11.81
C GLU A 358 6.86 6.97 -10.69
N SER A 359 6.39 5.72 -10.71
CA SER A 359 6.80 4.71 -9.72
C SER A 359 7.80 3.73 -10.34
N PRO A 360 9.13 3.87 -10.27
CA PRO A 360 10.07 3.01 -11.02
C PRO A 360 10.05 1.50 -10.69
N ALA A 361 9.55 1.07 -9.52
CA ALA A 361 9.58 -0.34 -9.10
C ALA A 361 8.23 -1.10 -9.21
N ARG A 362 7.39 -0.69 -10.18
CA ARG A 362 5.99 -1.14 -10.46
C ARG A 362 5.75 -2.66 -10.41
N PRO A 363 4.48 -3.07 -10.16
CA PRO A 363 3.91 -4.29 -10.70
C PRO A 363 4.40 -4.54 -12.14
N LEU A 364 5.17 -5.61 -12.33
CA LEU A 364 5.47 -6.12 -13.65
C LEU A 364 4.53 -7.29 -13.84
N ILE A 365 3.34 -7.02 -14.36
CA ILE A 365 2.46 -8.10 -14.81
C ILE A 365 3.14 -8.73 -16.01
N ARG A 366 3.63 -9.96 -15.84
CA ARG A 366 3.99 -10.77 -16.99
C ARG A 366 2.66 -11.24 -17.57
N TYR A 367 2.12 -10.44 -18.48
CA TYR A 367 1.01 -10.89 -19.30
C TYR A 367 1.47 -12.19 -19.96
N LEU A 368 0.82 -13.30 -19.58
CA LEU A 368 1.03 -14.57 -20.23
C LEU A 368 0.75 -14.39 -21.73
N ASP A 369 1.38 -15.20 -22.59
CA ASP A 369 1.00 -15.23 -24.02
C ASP A 369 -0.48 -15.55 -24.19
N THR A 370 -1.09 -16.17 -23.17
CA THR A 370 -2.53 -16.44 -23.08
C THR A 370 -3.13 -15.88 -21.78
N PRO A 371 -4.13 -14.99 -21.87
CA PRO A 371 -4.63 -14.46 -23.11
C PRO A 371 -3.73 -13.41 -23.78
N ALA A 372 -3.71 -13.42 -25.11
CA ALA A 372 -3.01 -12.42 -25.90
C ALA A 372 -3.53 -10.99 -25.58
N PRO A 373 -2.65 -9.97 -25.60
CA PRO A 373 -3.04 -8.56 -25.56
C PRO A 373 -4.15 -8.21 -26.55
N LEU A 374 -4.95 -7.19 -26.22
CA LEU A 374 -5.96 -6.66 -27.16
C LEU A 374 -5.27 -6.15 -28.44
N PRO A 375 -5.72 -6.58 -29.65
CA PRO A 375 -5.09 -6.15 -30.90
C PRO A 375 -5.04 -4.63 -31.06
N GLY A 376 -3.87 -4.10 -31.39
CA GLY A 376 -3.62 -2.65 -31.54
C GLY A 376 -3.27 -1.93 -30.23
N TYR A 377 -3.29 -2.61 -29.09
CA TYR A 377 -2.93 -2.07 -27.78
C TYR A 377 -1.78 -2.83 -27.12
N GLU A 378 -1.03 -3.64 -27.87
CA GLU A 378 0.03 -4.50 -27.37
C GLU A 378 1.13 -3.73 -26.61
N SER A 379 1.35 -2.46 -26.98
CA SER A 379 2.29 -1.58 -26.29
C SER A 379 1.85 -1.26 -24.87
N TRP A 380 0.54 -1.12 -24.60
CA TRP A 380 0.00 -0.71 -23.31
C TRP A 380 0.28 -1.72 -22.19
N TYR A 381 0.24 -3.00 -22.52
CA TYR A 381 0.62 -4.11 -21.65
C TYR A 381 2.13 -4.12 -21.31
N LYS A 382 2.92 -3.27 -21.94
CA LYS A 382 4.36 -3.10 -21.68
C LYS A 382 4.69 -1.72 -21.11
N LEU A 383 3.73 -0.81 -21.10
CA LEU A 383 3.93 0.55 -20.60
C LEU A 383 4.11 0.50 -19.08
N PRO A 384 4.97 1.38 -18.56
CA PRO A 384 5.09 1.50 -17.13
C PRO A 384 3.82 2.27 -16.64
N ALA A 385 3.24 1.93 -15.47
CA ALA A 385 2.12 2.68 -14.88
C ALA A 385 2.44 3.88 -13.99
N ARG A 386 1.66 4.94 -14.16
CA ARG A 386 1.67 6.06 -13.25
C ARG A 386 0.89 5.70 -11.99
N LEU A 387 1.38 6.20 -10.86
CA LEU A 387 0.68 6.18 -9.58
C LEU A 387 -0.21 7.42 -9.49
N PHE A 388 -1.48 7.22 -9.19
CA PHE A 388 -2.46 8.27 -8.91
C PHE A 388 -2.95 8.09 -7.48
N GLN A 389 -2.90 9.14 -6.66
CA GLN A 389 -3.35 9.07 -5.28
C GLN A 389 -4.31 10.21 -4.95
N ALA A 390 -5.19 9.98 -3.99
CA ALA A 390 -5.97 11.02 -3.34
C ALA A 390 -5.99 10.74 -1.85
N ALA A 391 -5.88 11.79 -1.05
CA ALA A 391 -6.08 11.75 0.39
C ALA A 391 -7.21 12.71 0.78
N TYR A 392 -7.90 12.35 1.85
CA TYR A 392 -8.97 13.13 2.44
C TYR A 392 -8.70 13.29 3.93
N ILE A 393 -8.95 14.49 4.46
CA ILE A 393 -8.94 14.68 5.91
C ILE A 393 -10.17 13.97 6.51
N PRO A 394 -10.16 13.61 7.79
CA PRO A 394 -11.32 12.97 8.40
C PRO A 394 -12.60 13.79 8.24
N ASP A 395 -13.71 13.09 8.00
CA ASP A 395 -15.06 13.60 7.76
C ASP A 395 -15.25 14.47 6.50
N GLU A 396 -14.20 14.66 5.69
CA GLU A 396 -14.31 15.43 4.45
C GLU A 396 -15.18 14.74 3.40
N MET A 397 -15.11 13.41 3.36
CA MET A 397 -15.84 12.56 2.43
C MET A 397 -16.58 11.49 3.25
N PRO A 398 -17.72 11.85 3.88
CA PRO A 398 -18.43 10.94 4.77
C PRO A 398 -19.00 9.75 4.01
N LEU A 399 -18.82 8.57 4.58
CA LEU A 399 -19.33 7.30 4.08
C LEU A 399 -20.17 6.62 5.17
N THR A 400 -20.98 5.64 4.79
CA THR A 400 -21.75 4.81 5.71
C THR A 400 -21.19 3.39 5.66
N PRO A 401 -20.74 2.82 6.79
CA PRO A 401 -20.34 1.41 6.85
C PRO A 401 -21.42 0.48 6.29
N GLY A 402 -21.01 -0.52 5.52
CA GLY A 402 -21.90 -1.49 4.86
C GLY A 402 -22.59 -0.97 3.60
N LYS A 403 -22.39 0.30 3.19
CA LYS A 403 -22.90 0.80 1.92
C LYS A 403 -21.87 0.68 0.81
N THR A 404 -22.37 0.39 -0.39
CA THR A 404 -21.58 0.39 -1.63
C THR A 404 -21.37 1.79 -2.16
N TYR A 405 -20.13 2.09 -2.53
CA TYR A 405 -19.71 3.32 -3.20
C TYR A 405 -18.92 2.99 -4.46
N TYR A 406 -18.80 3.95 -5.36
CA TYR A 406 -18.07 3.84 -6.62
C TYR A 406 -16.98 4.90 -6.67
N VAL A 407 -15.72 4.47 -6.83
CA VAL A 407 -14.59 5.35 -7.14
C VAL A 407 -14.49 5.48 -8.66
N GLU A 408 -14.53 6.71 -9.17
CA GLU A 408 -14.38 7.05 -10.58
C GLU A 408 -13.04 7.75 -10.78
N LEU A 409 -12.28 7.29 -11.77
CA LEU A 409 -11.04 7.86 -12.26
C LEU A 409 -11.33 8.49 -13.62
N VAL A 410 -11.21 9.81 -13.70
CA VAL A 410 -11.38 10.57 -14.94
C VAL A 410 -10.05 11.20 -15.35
N PRO A 411 -9.18 10.45 -16.04
CA PRO A 411 -7.90 10.95 -16.48
C PRO A 411 -8.03 11.91 -17.67
N THR A 412 -7.11 12.88 -17.76
CA THR A 412 -7.04 13.84 -18.87
C THR A 412 -6.65 13.21 -20.21
N ARG A 413 -6.21 11.96 -20.19
CA ARG A 413 -5.81 11.14 -21.35
C ARG A 413 -6.17 9.69 -21.07
N PRO A 414 -6.31 8.83 -22.10
CA PRO A 414 -6.60 7.42 -21.88
C PRO A 414 -5.57 6.75 -20.97
N VAL A 415 -6.04 5.91 -20.06
CA VAL A 415 -5.22 5.05 -19.20
C VAL A 415 -5.66 3.60 -19.35
N MET A 416 -4.76 2.65 -19.13
CA MET A 416 -5.11 1.24 -19.02
C MET A 416 -4.80 0.79 -17.59
N MET A 417 -5.82 0.37 -16.86
CA MET A 417 -5.63 -0.19 -15.52
C MET A 417 -4.81 -1.47 -15.60
N TYR A 418 -4.11 -1.84 -14.53
CA TYR A 418 -3.31 -3.06 -14.56
C TYR A 418 -4.14 -4.34 -14.54
N ALA A 419 -5.35 -4.27 -13.98
CA ALA A 419 -6.20 -5.42 -13.80
C ALA A 419 -7.68 -5.02 -14.00
N ASP A 420 -8.48 -5.93 -14.54
CA ASP A 420 -9.94 -5.81 -14.74
C ASP A 420 -10.72 -6.68 -13.75
N GLY A 421 -11.96 -6.30 -13.42
CA GLY A 421 -12.86 -7.17 -12.68
C GLY A 421 -13.05 -6.83 -11.20
N ASP A 422 -13.57 -7.80 -10.47
CA ASP A 422 -13.99 -7.64 -9.08
C ASP A 422 -12.82 -7.87 -8.13
N PHE A 423 -12.33 -6.79 -7.50
CA PHE A 423 -11.16 -6.84 -6.63
C PHE A 423 -11.48 -6.57 -5.15
N TYR A 424 -12.68 -6.05 -4.87
CA TYR A 424 -13.16 -5.77 -3.52
C TYR A 424 -14.23 -6.82 -3.19
N GLN A 425 -14.46 -7.11 -1.90
CA GLN A 425 -15.58 -7.99 -1.59
C GLN A 425 -16.88 -7.34 -2.11
N GLU A 426 -17.57 -8.01 -3.05
CA GLU A 426 -18.81 -7.53 -3.68
C GLU A 426 -18.65 -6.32 -4.62
N GLY A 427 -17.43 -6.05 -5.09
CA GLY A 427 -17.11 -4.95 -6.00
C GLY A 427 -17.33 -5.28 -7.48
N TYR A 428 -17.21 -4.28 -8.34
CA TYR A 428 -17.18 -4.44 -9.79
C TYR A 428 -16.34 -3.32 -10.40
N ALA A 429 -15.52 -3.65 -11.39
CA ALA A 429 -14.89 -2.65 -12.25
C ALA A 429 -15.85 -2.17 -13.34
N TYR A 430 -15.63 -0.95 -13.82
CA TYR A 430 -16.40 -0.29 -14.86
C TYR A 430 -15.45 0.41 -15.84
N TYR A 431 -15.79 0.34 -17.13
CA TYR A 431 -15.11 1.06 -18.20
C TYR A 431 -16.14 1.92 -18.92
N GLU A 432 -15.95 3.25 -18.93
CA GLU A 432 -16.88 4.20 -19.55
C GLU A 432 -18.34 3.98 -19.06
N GLY A 433 -18.50 3.73 -17.76
CA GLY A 433 -19.78 3.43 -17.11
C GLY A 433 -20.36 2.04 -17.36
N LEU A 434 -19.71 1.19 -18.18
CA LEU A 434 -20.14 -0.18 -18.45
C LEU A 434 -19.54 -1.14 -17.43
N LYS A 435 -20.40 -1.94 -16.78
CA LYS A 435 -19.99 -2.95 -15.80
C LYS A 435 -19.17 -4.05 -16.45
N MET A 436 -18.05 -4.41 -15.82
CA MET A 436 -17.24 -5.55 -16.23
C MET A 436 -17.81 -6.86 -15.68
N ASP A 437 -18.11 -7.81 -16.57
CA ASP A 437 -18.40 -9.18 -16.18
C ASP A 437 -17.08 -9.94 -15.97
N ARG A 438 -16.98 -10.67 -14.86
CA ARG A 438 -15.84 -11.54 -14.53
C ARG A 438 -15.60 -12.59 -15.64
N ALA A 439 -16.66 -13.05 -16.32
CA ALA A 439 -16.53 -14.01 -17.43
C ALA A 439 -15.98 -13.37 -18.72
N ILE A 440 -16.15 -12.07 -18.90
CA ILE A 440 -15.67 -11.30 -20.06
C ILE A 440 -14.23 -10.81 -19.84
N ALA A 441 -13.77 -10.69 -18.59
CA ALA A 441 -12.41 -10.30 -18.22
C ALA A 441 -11.30 -11.29 -18.70
N GLY A 442 -11.65 -12.34 -19.44
CA GLY A 442 -10.70 -13.34 -19.94
C GLY A 442 -10.27 -14.32 -18.85
N GLY A 443 -9.52 -15.36 -19.24
CA GLY A 443 -8.98 -16.33 -18.28
C GLY A 443 -8.12 -15.65 -17.22
N THR A 444 -8.19 -16.17 -15.98
CA THR A 444 -7.28 -15.78 -14.90
C THR A 444 -5.84 -15.96 -15.37
N THR A 445 -5.00 -14.95 -15.18
CA THR A 445 -3.57 -15.15 -15.39
C THR A 445 -2.89 -15.53 -14.10
N LYS A 446 -2.14 -16.61 -14.20
CA LYS A 446 -1.12 -16.96 -13.23
C LYS A 446 0.07 -16.05 -13.48
N HIS A 447 0.67 -15.53 -12.42
CA HIS A 447 1.99 -14.89 -12.41
C HIS A 447 2.06 -13.40 -12.79
N SER A 448 2.30 -12.55 -11.78
CA SER A 448 3.01 -11.28 -11.97
C SER A 448 4.49 -11.47 -11.56
N LYS A 449 5.44 -10.88 -12.29
CA LYS A 449 6.86 -10.86 -11.90
C LYS A 449 7.07 -10.06 -10.60
N ARG A 450 6.14 -9.15 -10.32
CA ARG A 450 6.05 -8.32 -9.11
C ARG A 450 4.57 -7.98 -8.91
N TRP A 451 4.14 -8.07 -7.65
CA TRP A 451 2.95 -7.56 -6.99
C TRP A 451 1.79 -7.02 -7.82
N THR A 452 0.53 -7.33 -7.49
CA THR A 452 -0.61 -6.77 -8.23
C THR A 452 -1.64 -6.13 -7.30
N LEU A 453 -1.43 -4.86 -7.00
CA LEU A 453 -2.48 -3.98 -6.51
C LEU A 453 -2.84 -2.99 -7.61
N ALA A 454 -4.05 -3.12 -8.16
CA ALA A 454 -4.58 -2.14 -9.11
C ALA A 454 -4.99 -0.85 -8.39
N MET A 455 -5.60 -1.00 -7.21
CA MET A 455 -6.08 0.11 -6.39
C MET A 455 -6.18 -0.28 -4.91
N SER A 456 -5.77 0.60 -3.99
CA SER A 456 -6.06 0.48 -2.56
C SER A 456 -7.01 1.59 -2.11
N ILE A 457 -8.10 1.23 -1.43
CA ILE A 457 -9.08 2.16 -0.86
C ILE A 457 -9.04 2.03 0.67
N VAL A 458 -8.78 3.14 1.34
CA VAL A 458 -8.68 3.21 2.79
C VAL A 458 -9.68 4.21 3.35
N THR A 459 -10.34 3.85 4.43
CA THR A 459 -11.37 4.66 5.10
C THR A 459 -11.00 4.88 6.56
N TYR A 460 -11.44 5.99 7.15
CA TYR A 460 -11.37 6.17 8.60
C TYR A 460 -12.43 5.32 9.29
N ALA A 461 -12.05 4.54 10.29
CA ALA A 461 -12.98 3.71 11.07
C ALA A 461 -14.08 4.58 11.73
N ASN A 462 -13.66 5.69 12.33
CA ASN A 462 -14.53 6.57 13.11
C ASN A 462 -14.52 8.02 12.61
N LYS A 463 -15.56 8.76 12.98
CA LYS A 463 -15.63 10.22 12.83
C LYS A 463 -14.39 10.92 13.39
N ASN A 464 -14.02 12.04 12.78
CA ASN A 464 -12.82 12.81 13.08
C ASN A 464 -11.50 12.03 12.96
N GLY A 465 -11.54 10.78 12.47
CA GLY A 465 -10.37 9.91 12.39
C GLY A 465 -9.87 9.51 13.77
N THR A 466 -10.75 9.46 14.77
CA THR A 466 -10.38 8.98 16.10
C THR A 466 -10.06 7.49 16.05
N PRO A 467 -8.97 7.04 16.69
CA PRO A 467 -8.76 5.62 16.92
C PRO A 467 -9.99 4.99 17.59
N GLU A 468 -10.29 3.73 17.28
CA GLU A 468 -11.21 2.92 18.08
C GLU A 468 -10.79 2.97 19.55
N SER A 469 -11.73 3.30 20.44
CA SER A 469 -11.51 3.23 21.89
C SER A 469 -11.27 1.77 22.26
N ARG A 470 -10.07 1.47 22.74
CA ARG A 470 -9.72 0.15 23.28
C ARG A 470 -10.39 -0.08 24.63
#